data_AF-A0A512AZT5-F1
#
_entry.id   AF-A0A512AZT5-F1
#
_cell.length_a   1.000
_cell.length_b   1.000
_cell.length_c   1.000
_cell.angle_alpha   90.00
_cell.angle_beta   90.00
_cell.angle_gamma   90.00
#
_symmetry.space_group_name_H-M   'P 1'
#
loop_
_entity.id
_entity.type
_entity.pdbx_description
1 polymer ?
#
loop_
_entity_poly.entity_id
_entity_poly.type
_entity_poly.pdbx_seq_one_letter_code
_entity_poly.pdbx_strand_id
1 'polypeptide(L)'
;MAYFWDNHLRQHFREEEELLFEKVNDDYCGKAVKQHRELSNLIRQVESSTSGPTPDLLNQLADQLDAHIRFEERELFPHLEAVLDEQELISIGAILAQSHETQAKDTFPDEFWIK
;
A
#
# COMPACT_ATOMS: atom_id res chain seq x y z
N MET A 1 11.74 6.75 5.05
CA MET A 1 10.52 6.07 5.52
C MET A 1 9.35 7.03 5.62
N ALA A 2 9.40 8.08 6.45
CA ALA A 2 8.28 9.05 6.57
C ALA A 2 7.80 9.62 5.23
N TYR A 3 8.72 10.07 4.36
CA TYR A 3 8.36 10.56 3.01
C TYR A 3 7.58 9.52 2.19
N PHE A 4 8.07 8.29 2.12
CA PHE A 4 7.42 7.23 1.34
C PHE A 4 6.06 6.83 1.91
N TRP A 5 5.96 6.74 3.24
CA TRP A 5 4.69 6.47 3.93
C TRP A 5 3.66 7.56 3.67
N ASP A 6 4.03 8.83 3.88
CA ASP A 6 3.11 9.97 3.79
C ASP A 6 2.62 10.26 2.38
N ASN A 7 3.47 10.05 1.37
CA ASN A 7 3.19 10.45 -0.01
C ASN A 7 2.77 9.29 -0.92
N HIS A 8 3.03 8.04 -0.55
CA HIS A 8 2.72 6.88 -1.40
C HIS A 8 1.90 5.84 -0.66
N LEU A 9 2.48 5.14 0.32
CA LEU A 9 1.87 3.92 0.86
C LEU A 9 0.57 4.17 1.63
N ARG A 10 0.47 5.26 2.41
CA ARG A 10 -0.78 5.61 3.10
C ARG A 10 -1.90 5.94 2.13
N GLN A 11 -1.58 6.66 1.04
CA GLN A 11 -2.56 7.02 0.02
C GLN A 11 -3.03 5.78 -0.72
N HIS A 12 -2.10 4.89 -1.08
CA HIS A 12 -2.40 3.61 -1.72
C HIS A 12 -3.40 2.77 -0.93
N PHE A 13 -3.14 2.52 0.36
CA PHE A 13 -4.08 1.79 1.23
C PHE A 13 -5.47 2.41 1.26
N ARG A 14 -5.53 3.75 1.31
CA ARG A 14 -6.81 4.46 1.31
C ARG A 14 -7.56 4.29 -0.01
N GLU A 15 -6.86 4.37 -1.14
CA GLU A 15 -7.46 4.16 -2.47
C GLU A 15 -8.03 2.75 -2.61
N GLU A 16 -7.32 1.73 -2.15
CA GLU A 16 -7.79 0.35 -2.17
C GLU A 16 -9.01 0.14 -1.28
N GLU A 17 -8.96 0.67 -0.05
CA GLU A 17 -10.09 0.58 0.89
C GLU A 17 -11.35 1.25 0.33
N GLU A 18 -11.24 2.50 -0.15
CA GLU A 18 -12.38 3.30 -0.61
C GLU A 18 -12.92 2.88 -1.99
N LEU A 19 -12.04 2.45 -2.92
CA LEU A 19 -12.43 2.20 -4.31
C LEU A 19 -12.70 0.73 -4.62
N LEU A 20 -12.04 -0.20 -3.94
CA LEU A 20 -12.14 -1.63 -4.21
C LEU A 20 -12.82 -2.37 -3.06
N PHE A 21 -12.28 -2.27 -1.85
CA PHE A 21 -12.68 -3.15 -0.75
C PHE A 21 -14.09 -2.84 -0.25
N GLU A 22 -14.51 -1.57 -0.21
CA GLU A 22 -15.88 -1.18 0.15
C GLU A 22 -16.95 -1.70 -0.84
N LYS A 23 -16.58 -1.94 -2.11
CA LYS A 23 -17.52 -2.45 -3.13
C LYS A 23 -17.88 -3.92 -2.92
N VAL A 24 -16.91 -4.73 -2.52
CA VAL A 24 -17.10 -6.18 -2.34
C VAL A 24 -17.38 -6.53 -0.88
N ASN A 25 -16.59 -5.96 0.05
CA ASN A 25 -16.77 -6.05 1.50
C ASN A 25 -16.95 -7.49 2.03
N ASP A 26 -16.00 -8.36 1.68
CA ASP A 26 -15.96 -9.76 2.12
C ASP A 26 -14.76 -10.07 3.01
N ASP A 27 -14.55 -11.36 3.31
CA ASP A 27 -13.47 -11.81 4.20
C ASP A 27 -12.06 -11.50 3.65
N TYR A 28 -11.88 -11.53 2.32
CA TYR A 28 -10.61 -11.17 1.68
C TYR A 28 -10.32 -9.68 1.85
N CYS A 29 -11.32 -8.84 1.60
CA CYS A 29 -11.24 -7.39 1.83
C CYS A 29 -11.00 -7.06 3.31
N GLY A 30 -11.71 -7.73 4.22
CA GLY A 30 -11.53 -7.56 5.66
C GLY A 30 -10.14 -7.95 6.15
N LYS A 31 -9.53 -8.98 5.55
CA LYS A 31 -8.14 -9.37 5.81
C LYS A 31 -7.16 -8.29 5.34
N ALA A 32 -7.34 -7.72 4.17
CA ALA A 32 -6.48 -6.64 3.65
C ALA A 32 -6.52 -5.40 4.55
N VAL A 33 -7.72 -4.92 4.91
CA VAL A 33 -7.92 -3.78 5.84
C VAL A 33 -7.23 -4.03 7.19
N LYS A 34 -7.29 -5.27 7.69
CA LYS A 34 -6.59 -5.62 8.93
C LYS A 34 -5.06 -5.53 8.77
N GLN A 35 -4.51 -6.05 7.67
CA GLN A 35 -3.09 -5.96 7.35
C GLN A 35 -2.62 -4.51 7.20
N HIS A 36 -3.40 -3.64 6.54
CA HIS A 36 -3.11 -2.20 6.44
C HIS A 36 -2.96 -1.55 7.80
N ARG A 37 -3.86 -1.86 8.75
CA ARG A 37 -3.80 -1.34 10.12
C ARG A 37 -2.56 -1.83 10.87
N GLU A 38 -2.19 -3.09 10.70
CA GLU A 38 -0.98 -3.67 11.30
C GLU A 38 0.29 -3.02 10.74
N LEU A 39 0.40 -2.87 9.42
CA LEU A 39 1.51 -2.18 8.76
C LEU A 39 1.59 -0.71 9.18
N SER A 40 0.46 0.00 9.23
CA SER A 40 0.39 1.38 9.74
C SER A 40 0.92 1.50 11.17
N ASN A 41 0.64 0.51 12.03
CA ASN A 41 1.15 0.48 13.39
C ASN A 41 2.66 0.23 13.45
N LEU A 42 3.20 -0.66 12.61
CA LEU A 42 4.65 -0.91 12.53
C LEU A 42 5.39 0.33 12.03
N ILE A 43 4.87 1.00 11.00
CA ILE A 43 5.48 2.21 10.45
C ILE A 43 5.50 3.32 11.51
N ARG A 44 4.40 3.52 12.25
CA ARG A 44 4.37 4.46 13.38
C ARG A 44 5.42 4.13 14.45
N GLN A 45 5.62 2.85 14.76
CA GLN A 45 6.67 2.43 15.70
C GLN A 45 8.07 2.77 15.18
N VAL A 46 8.32 2.52 13.88
CA VAL A 46 9.58 2.87 13.21
C VAL A 46 9.83 4.38 13.29
N GLU A 47 8.82 5.21 13.01
CA GLU A 47 8.91 6.67 13.03
C GLU A 47 9.08 7.26 14.43
N SER A 48 8.43 6.65 15.44
CA SER A 48 8.47 7.12 16.82
C SER A 48 9.76 6.74 17.58
N SER A 49 10.64 5.93 16.99
CA SER A 49 11.86 5.48 17.67
C SER A 49 12.91 6.59 17.78
N THR A 50 13.09 7.14 18.98
CA THR A 50 14.02 8.23 19.27
C THR A 50 15.49 7.89 19.04
N SER A 51 15.85 6.61 19.16
CA SER A 51 17.22 6.10 18.95
C SER A 51 17.40 5.47 17.56
N GLY A 52 16.41 5.62 16.68
CA GLY A 52 16.32 4.92 15.41
C GLY A 52 15.66 3.53 15.54
N PRO A 53 15.08 2.99 14.47
CA PRO A 53 14.42 1.68 14.51
C PRO A 53 15.42 0.54 14.67
N THR A 54 15.07 -0.46 15.46
CA THR A 54 15.89 -1.67 15.62
C THR A 54 15.86 -2.52 14.34
N PRO A 55 16.92 -3.30 14.05
CA PRO A 55 16.92 -4.25 12.92
C PRO A 55 15.72 -5.21 12.94
N ASP A 56 15.33 -5.72 14.11
CA ASP A 56 14.21 -6.65 14.24
C ASP A 56 12.87 -6.01 13.84
N LEU A 57 12.62 -4.77 14.27
CA LEU A 57 11.44 -3.99 13.86
C LEU A 57 11.41 -3.74 12.34
N LEU A 58 12.56 -3.45 11.74
CA LEU A 58 12.66 -3.25 10.29
C LEU A 58 12.42 -4.55 9.51
N ASN A 59 12.98 -5.67 9.98
CA ASN A 59 12.74 -6.98 9.39
C ASN A 59 11.27 -7.37 9.51
N GLN A 60 10.65 -7.14 10.67
CA GLN A 60 9.23 -7.41 10.87
C GLN A 60 8.35 -6.59 9.90
N LEU A 61 8.66 -5.30 9.71
CA LEU A 61 7.96 -4.46 8.74
C LEU A 61 8.15 -4.99 7.31
N ALA A 62 9.37 -5.36 6.93
CA ALA A 62 9.68 -5.89 5.61
C ALA A 62 8.93 -7.20 5.33
N ASP A 63 8.97 -8.15 6.28
CA ASP A 63 8.32 -9.45 6.17
C ASP A 63 6.79 -9.30 6.08
N GLN A 64 6.19 -8.42 6.90
CA GLN A 64 4.75 -8.18 6.84
C GLN A 64 4.34 -7.49 5.54
N LEU A 65 5.13 -6.54 5.04
CA LEU A 65 4.84 -5.84 3.80
C LEU A 65 4.95 -6.79 2.59
N ASP A 66 5.99 -7.63 2.52
CA ASP A 66 6.12 -8.65 1.46
C ASP A 66 4.96 -9.66 1.52
N ALA A 67 4.58 -10.13 2.71
CA ALA A 67 3.47 -11.05 2.87
C ALA A 67 2.12 -10.43 2.45
N HIS A 68 1.93 -9.15 2.73
CA HIS A 68 0.74 -8.38 2.34
C HIS A 68 0.67 -8.22 0.81
N ILE A 69 1.74 -7.73 0.17
CA ILE A 69 1.80 -7.58 -1.30
C ILE A 69 1.53 -8.91 -2.00
N ARG A 70 2.14 -10.00 -1.52
CA ARG A 70 1.92 -11.34 -2.10
C ARG A 70 0.48 -11.82 -1.96
N PHE A 71 -0.16 -11.52 -0.83
CA PHE A 71 -1.56 -11.84 -0.62
C PHE A 71 -2.44 -11.06 -1.60
N GLU A 72 -2.15 -9.77 -1.79
CA GLU A 72 -2.91 -8.94 -2.71
C GLU A 72 -2.80 -9.41 -4.15
N GLU A 73 -1.57 -9.55 -4.65
CA GLU A 73 -1.30 -9.93 -6.03
C GLU A 73 -1.80 -11.34 -6.40
N ARG A 74 -1.76 -12.28 -5.45
CA ARG A 74 -2.00 -13.71 -5.74
C ARG A 74 -3.37 -14.20 -5.32
N GLU A 75 -4.03 -13.51 -4.40
CA GLU A 75 -5.30 -13.95 -3.85
C GLU A 75 -6.37 -12.87 -3.97
N LEU A 76 -6.13 -11.67 -3.44
CA LEU A 76 -7.16 -10.63 -3.35
C LEU A 76 -7.50 -10.03 -4.71
N PHE A 77 -6.54 -9.53 -5.47
CA PHE A 77 -6.82 -8.89 -6.76
C PHE A 77 -7.42 -9.87 -7.78
N PRO A 78 -6.92 -11.11 -7.94
CA PRO A 78 -7.59 -12.10 -8.78
C PRO A 78 -9.03 -12.40 -8.35
N HIS A 79 -9.30 -12.38 -7.04
CA HIS A 79 -10.65 -12.55 -6.51
C HIS A 79 -11.54 -11.34 -6.84
N LEU A 80 -11.05 -10.12 -6.65
CA LEU A 80 -11.77 -8.89 -6.98
C LEU A 80 -12.06 -8.80 -8.49
N GLU A 81 -11.12 -9.19 -9.35
CA GLU A 81 -11.32 -9.27 -10.81
C GLU A 81 -12.42 -10.26 -11.20
N ALA A 82 -12.59 -11.35 -10.44
CA ALA A 82 -13.64 -12.34 -10.69
C ALA A 82 -15.02 -11.90 -10.20
N VAL A 83 -15.08 -10.99 -9.22
CA VAL A 83 -16.32 -10.53 -8.58
C VAL A 83 -16.84 -9.23 -9.18
N LEU A 84 -15.95 -8.27 -9.48
CA LEU A 84 -16.30 -6.97 -10.05
C LEU A 84 -16.52 -7.08 -11.57
N ASP A 85 -17.45 -6.29 -12.10
CA ASP A 85 -17.66 -6.26 -13.54
C ASP A 85 -16.58 -5.43 -14.26
N GLU A 86 -16.37 -5.71 -15.55
CA GLU A 86 -15.34 -5.04 -16.36
C GLU A 86 -15.54 -3.52 -16.43
N GLN A 87 -16.79 -3.05 -16.40
CA GLN A 87 -17.10 -1.62 -16.49
C GLN A 87 -16.73 -0.89 -15.19
N GLU A 88 -16.96 -1.53 -14.04
CA GLU A 88 -16.53 -1.06 -12.73
C GLU A 88 -15.00 -1.01 -12.64
N LEU A 89 -14.30 -2.06 -13.09
CA LEU A 89 -12.84 -2.09 -13.09
C LEU A 89 -12.24 -0.99 -13.98
N ILE A 90 -12.81 -0.74 -15.16
CA ILE A 90 -12.40 0.38 -16.03
C ILE A 90 -12.62 1.73 -15.32
N SER A 91 -13.77 1.91 -14.67
CA SER A 91 -14.08 3.14 -13.94
C SER A 91 -13.09 3.38 -12.80
N ILE A 92 -12.75 2.34 -12.04
CA ILE A 92 -11.81 2.42 -10.93
C ILE A 92 -10.40 2.74 -11.46
N GLY A 93 -9.97 2.06 -12.53
CA GLY A 93 -8.69 2.32 -13.18
C GLY A 93 -8.53 3.76 -13.66
N ALA A 94 -9.59 4.37 -14.20
CA ALA A 94 -9.58 5.78 -14.61
C ALA A 94 -9.40 6.75 -13.42
N ILE A 95 -10.02 6.46 -12.27
CA ILE A 95 -9.87 7.25 -11.03
C ILE A 95 -8.43 7.14 -10.52
N LEU A 96 -7.88 5.91 -10.46
CA LEU A 96 -6.52 5.67 -9.99
C LEU A 96 -5.47 6.35 -10.88
N ALA A 97 -5.62 6.29 -12.21
CA ALA A 97 -4.69 6.93 -13.14
C ALA A 97 -4.61 8.46 -12.91
N GLN A 98 -5.75 9.11 -12.66
CA GLN A 98 -5.78 10.55 -12.38
C GLN A 98 -5.13 10.89 -11.03
N SER A 99 -5.31 10.03 -10.03
CA SER A 99 -4.69 10.20 -8.71
C SER A 99 -3.16 10.08 -8.79
N HIS A 100 -2.66 9.08 -9.51
CA HIS A 100 -1.22 8.79 -9.60
C HIS A 100 -0.44 9.76 -10.48
N GLU A 101 -1.09 10.40 -11.47
CA GLU A 101 -0.47 11.51 -12.23
C GLU A 101 -0.10 12.72 -11.36
N THR A 102 -0.74 12.88 -10.19
CA THR A 102 -0.49 14.00 -9.27
C THR A 102 0.50 13.69 -8.14
N GLN A 103 0.95 12.43 -8.02
CA GLN A 103 1.93 12.06 -7.00
C GLN A 103 3.30 12.70 -7.31
N ALA A 104 3.98 13.13 -6.24
CA ALA A 104 5.26 13.82 -6.35
C ALA A 104 6.27 12.94 -7.10
N LYS A 105 6.81 13.45 -8.21
CA LYS A 105 7.97 12.82 -8.86
C LYS A 105 9.09 12.74 -7.83
N ASP A 106 9.67 11.55 -7.67
CA ASP A 106 10.87 11.38 -6.86
C ASP A 106 11.95 12.34 -7.38
N THR A 107 12.18 13.39 -6.61
CA THR A 107 13.23 14.39 -6.87
C THR A 107 14.52 14.01 -6.16
N PHE A 108 14.65 12.75 -5.73
CA PHE A 108 15.90 12.22 -5.22
C PHE A 108 16.96 12.34 -6.31
N PRO A 109 18.02 13.13 -6.10
CA PRO A 109 19.13 13.15 -7.03
C PRO A 109 19.71 11.74 -7.08
N ASP A 110 19.93 11.24 -8.30
CA ASP A 110 20.57 9.96 -8.50
C ASP A 110 22.07 10.08 -8.17
N GLU A 111 22.38 9.99 -6.87
CA GLU A 111 23.75 10.07 -6.35
C GLU A 111 24.56 8.80 -6.67
N PHE A 112 23.91 7.72 -7.11
CA PHE A 112 24.59 6.47 -7.43
C PHE A 112 25.51 6.60 -8.66
N TRP A 113 25.19 7.51 -9.59
CA TRP A 113 25.99 7.74 -10.81
C TRP A 113 26.84 9.02 -10.79
N ILE A 114 26.85 9.76 -9.67
CA ILE A 114 27.72 10.93 -9.53
C ILE A 114 29.11 10.40 -9.14
N LYS A 115 30.02 10.37 -10.13
CA LYS A 115 31.44 10.01 -9.97
C LYS A 115 32.20 10.98 -9.08
#